data_AF-A0A9X2GNN5-F1
#
_entry.id   AF-A0A9X2GNN5-F1
#
_cell.length_a   1.000
_cell.length_b   1.000
_cell.length_c   1.000
_cell.angle_alpha   90.00
_cell.angle_beta   90.00
_cell.angle_gamma   90.00
#
_symmetry.space_group_name_H-M   'P 1'
#
loop_
_entity.id
_entity.type
_entity.pdbx_description
1 polymer ?
#
loop_
_entity_poly.entity_id
_entity_poly.type
_entity_poly.pdbx_seq_one_letter_code
_entity_poly.pdbx_strand_id
1 'polypeptide(L)'
;MAAGSVMNWGPTRTARDMLTFDPEGLTWAQRDGDACVVCHKRWPRPRVRVGRLPDDAPVLACADCADALVPAPMATVVAFPSR
;
A
#
# COMPACT_ATOMS: atom_id res chain seq x y z
N MET A 1 31.13 -16.39 22.97
CA MET A 1 31.16 -15.87 21.58
C MET A 1 29.72 -15.56 21.20
N ALA A 2 29.49 -14.38 20.61
CA ALA A 2 28.23 -13.63 20.63
C ALA A 2 27.02 -14.33 20.00
N ALA A 3 25.84 -14.05 20.57
CA ALA A 3 24.53 -14.37 20.03
C ALA A 3 24.27 -13.59 18.73
N GLY A 4 24.16 -14.30 17.61
CA GLY A 4 23.69 -13.75 16.34
C GLY A 4 22.18 -13.90 16.24
N SER A 5 21.41 -12.97 16.80
CA SER A 5 19.99 -12.82 16.48
C SER A 5 19.87 -12.54 14.98
N VAL A 6 19.45 -13.54 14.21
CA VAL A 6 19.05 -13.33 12.82
C VAL A 6 17.82 -12.42 12.86
N MET A 7 17.99 -11.17 12.44
CA MET A 7 16.87 -10.24 12.26
C MET A 7 16.07 -10.78 11.08
N ASN A 8 15.02 -11.54 11.36
CA ASN A 8 14.02 -11.94 10.39
C ASN A 8 13.29 -10.67 9.92
N TRP A 9 13.80 -10.04 8.85
CA TRP A 9 13.11 -8.97 8.11
C TRP A 9 12.04 -9.53 7.16
N GLY A 10 11.49 -10.72 7.43
CA GLY A 10 10.31 -11.19 6.72
C GLY A 10 9.18 -10.20 6.96
N PRO A 11 8.57 -9.60 5.91
CA PRO A 11 7.46 -8.67 6.11
C PRO A 11 6.39 -9.38 6.95
N THR A 12 5.99 -8.74 8.05
CA THR A 12 4.84 -9.16 8.86
C THR A 12 3.65 -9.43 7.95
N ARG A 13 2.74 -10.34 8.31
CA ARG A 13 1.59 -10.71 7.46
C ARG A 13 0.77 -9.48 7.00
N THR A 14 0.78 -8.39 7.77
CA THR A 14 0.24 -7.06 7.42
C THR A 14 0.99 -6.34 6.29
N ALA A 15 2.31 -6.51 6.18
CA ALA A 15 3.12 -5.95 5.11
C ALA A 15 3.04 -6.77 3.80
N ARG A 16 2.51 -8.00 3.84
CA ARG A 16 2.27 -8.80 2.62
C ARG A 16 1.10 -8.29 1.78
N ASP A 17 0.22 -7.49 2.37
CA ASP A 17 -0.94 -6.88 1.71
C ASP A 17 -0.70 -5.42 1.29
N MET A 18 0.45 -4.85 1.66
CA MET A 18 0.76 -3.45 1.33
C MET A 18 1.42 -3.37 -0.05
N LEU A 19 0.74 -2.68 -0.96
CA LEU A 19 1.24 -2.37 -2.30
C LEU A 19 2.58 -1.60 -2.19
N THR A 20 3.59 -2.09 -2.89
CA THR A 20 4.88 -1.40 -3.02
C THR A 20 4.83 -0.60 -4.32
N PHE A 21 5.03 0.72 -4.21
CA PHE A 21 5.02 1.62 -5.36
C PHE A 21 6.44 1.88 -5.84
N ASP A 22 6.62 1.91 -7.14
CA ASP A 22 7.88 2.31 -7.75
C ASP A 22 8.06 3.84 -7.66
N PRO A 23 9.18 4.33 -7.10
CA PRO A 23 9.40 5.76 -6.96
C PRO A 23 9.72 6.43 -8.30
N GLU A 24 10.33 5.77 -9.29
CA GLU A 24 10.77 6.42 -10.54
C GLU A 24 9.60 7.02 -11.32
N GLY A 25 8.42 6.42 -11.24
CA GLY A 25 7.19 6.96 -11.82
C GLY A 25 6.53 8.12 -11.05
N LEU A 26 7.00 8.45 -9.84
CA LEU A 26 6.36 9.43 -8.95
C LEU A 26 7.04 10.80 -8.97
N THR A 27 6.22 11.84 -9.04
CA THR A 27 6.67 13.23 -8.83
C THR A 27 7.02 13.46 -7.36
N TRP A 28 7.88 14.46 -7.09
CA TRP A 28 8.25 14.87 -5.73
C TRP A 28 7.05 15.12 -4.82
N ALA A 29 5.99 15.76 -5.34
CA ALA A 29 4.76 16.01 -4.59
C ALA A 29 4.02 14.72 -4.20
N GLN A 30 4.10 13.65 -5.01
CA GLN A 30 3.49 12.37 -4.67
C GLN A 30 4.31 11.61 -3.63
N ARG A 31 5.65 11.66 -3.75
CA ARG A 31 6.56 11.03 -2.79
C ARG A 31 6.46 11.67 -1.39
N ASP A 32 6.22 12.97 -1.32
CA ASP A 32 6.00 13.70 -0.06
C ASP A 32 4.57 13.50 0.51
N GLY A 33 3.66 12.87 -0.24
CA GLY A 33 2.25 12.72 0.15
C GLY A 33 1.40 13.98 -0.06
N ASP A 34 1.95 14.98 -0.73
CA ASP A 34 1.31 16.25 -1.07
C ASP A 34 0.33 16.15 -2.25
N ALA A 35 0.51 15.15 -3.10
CA ALA A 35 -0.33 14.86 -4.26
C ALA A 35 -0.75 13.39 -4.27
N CYS A 36 -1.96 13.12 -4.76
CA CYS A 36 -2.45 11.76 -4.90
C CYS A 36 -1.55 10.95 -5.85
N VAL A 37 -1.11 9.77 -5.42
CA VAL A 37 -0.28 8.87 -6.22
C VAL A 37 -0.93 8.46 -7.55
N VAL A 38 -2.26 8.47 -7.64
CA VAL A 38 -3.01 8.05 -8.84
C VAL A 38 -3.35 9.23 -9.75
N CYS A 39 -3.99 10.27 -9.22
CA CYS A 39 -4.57 11.35 -10.02
C CYS A 39 -3.80 12.68 -9.94
N HIS A 40 -2.69 12.73 -9.19
CA HIS A 40 -1.81 13.91 -9.05
C HIS A 40 -2.49 15.15 -8.43
N LYS A 41 -3.76 15.06 -8.01
CA LYS A 41 -4.46 16.15 -7.33
C LYS A 41 -3.82 16.44 -5.98
N ARG A 42 -3.55 17.73 -5.73
CA ARG A 42 -2.99 18.25 -4.47
C ARG A 42 -4.07 18.72 -3.50
N TRP A 43 -5.27 19.01 -4.01
CA TRP A 43 -6.41 19.46 -3.20
C TRP A 43 -7.69 18.70 -3.59
N PRO A 44 -8.49 18.22 -2.61
CA PRO A 44 -8.20 18.13 -1.17
C PRO A 44 -6.97 17.26 -0.88
N ARG A 45 -6.22 17.58 0.19
CA ARG A 45 -4.92 16.96 0.45
C ARG A 45 -5.06 15.44 0.67
N PRO A 46 -4.23 14.60 0.04
CA PRO A 46 -4.25 13.15 0.24
C PRO A 46 -3.98 12.79 1.70
N ARG A 47 -4.74 11.83 2.25
CA ARG A 47 -4.56 11.37 3.64
C ARG A 47 -4.69 9.86 3.79
N VAL A 48 -5.07 9.15 2.72
CA VAL A 48 -5.30 7.71 2.78
C VAL A 48 -4.03 6.99 2.36
N ARG A 49 -3.47 6.18 3.27
CA ARG A 49 -2.29 5.37 2.98
C ARG A 49 -2.69 4.16 2.14
N VAL A 50 -2.17 4.08 0.93
CA VAL A 50 -2.46 2.99 -0.03
C VAL A 50 -1.30 2.02 -0.20
N GLY A 51 -0.11 2.40 0.26
CA GLY A 51 1.07 1.55 0.16
C GLY A 51 2.32 2.18 0.75
N ARG A 52 3.45 1.70 0.28
CA ARG A 52 4.79 2.17 0.69
C ARG A 52 5.76 2.20 -0.48
N LEU A 53 6.77 3.05 -0.38
CA LEU A 53 7.94 3.04 -1.25
C LEU A 53 8.94 1.95 -0.82
N PRO A 54 9.93 1.59 -1.65
CA PRO A 54 11.03 0.70 -1.26
C PRO A 54 11.85 1.21 -0.07
N ASP A 55 11.86 2.52 0.17
CA ASP A 55 12.44 3.20 1.34
C ASP A 55 11.50 3.23 2.57
N ASP A 56 10.39 2.49 2.54
CA ASP A 56 9.34 2.43 3.57
C ASP A 56 8.52 3.72 3.76
N ALA A 57 8.77 4.77 2.96
CA ALA A 57 7.94 5.98 2.99
C ALA A 57 6.47 5.69 2.62
N PRO A 58 5.48 6.28 3.32
CA PRO A 58 4.08 6.02 3.07
C PRO A 58 3.61 6.68 1.77
N VAL A 59 2.87 5.92 0.94
CA VAL A 59 2.22 6.45 -0.26
C VAL A 59 0.80 6.88 0.08
N LEU A 60 0.46 8.13 -0.24
CA LEU A 60 -0.86 8.69 0.01
C LEU A 60 -1.70 8.85 -1.27
N ALA A 61 -2.99 8.57 -1.14
CA ALA A 61 -4.00 8.83 -2.16
C ALA A 61 -5.15 9.68 -1.60
N CYS A 62 -5.90 10.31 -2.50
CA CYS A 62 -7.20 10.88 -2.15
C CYS A 62 -8.22 9.76 -1.87
N ALA A 63 -9.30 10.08 -1.14
CA ALA A 63 -10.28 9.08 -0.73
C ALA A 63 -10.88 8.29 -1.92
N ASP A 64 -11.19 8.97 -3.01
CA ASP A 64 -11.75 8.38 -4.23
C ASP A 64 -10.81 7.37 -4.89
N CYS A 65 -9.54 7.75 -5.09
CA CYS A 65 -8.55 6.84 -5.67
C CYS A 65 -8.11 5.76 -4.68
N ALA A 66 -8.17 6.02 -3.38
CA ALA A 66 -7.87 5.02 -2.38
C ALA A 66 -8.90 3.90 -2.37
N ASP A 67 -10.19 4.23 -2.48
CA ASP A 67 -11.28 3.26 -2.56
C ASP A 67 -11.11 2.34 -3.77
N ALA A 68 -10.74 2.90 -4.93
CA ALA A 68 -10.44 2.13 -6.14
C ALA A 68 -9.21 1.22 -6.03
N LEU A 69 -8.28 1.52 -5.10
CA LEU A 69 -7.07 0.73 -4.87
C LEU A 69 -7.25 -0.36 -3.81
N VAL A 70 -8.31 -0.30 -2.99
CA VAL A 70 -8.61 -1.38 -2.05
C VAL A 70 -8.97 -2.62 -2.88
N PRO A 71 -8.18 -3.70 -2.81
CA PRO A 71 -8.55 -4.93 -3.49
C PRO A 71 -9.90 -5.37 -2.92
N ALA A 72 -10.91 -5.44 -3.78
CA ALA A 72 -12.18 -6.02 -3.39
C ALA A 72 -11.88 -7.41 -2.80
N PRO A 73 -12.39 -7.74 -1.60
CA PRO A 73 -12.18 -9.07 -1.05
C PRO A 73 -12.66 -10.05 -2.10
N MET A 74 -11.74 -10.87 -2.63
CA MET A 74 -12.08 -11.85 -3.64
C MET A 74 -13.18 -12.69 -3.02
N ALA A 75 -14.40 -12.58 -3.57
CA ALA A 75 -15.55 -13.28 -3.05
C ALA A 75 -15.19 -14.76 -3.03
N THR A 76 -14.99 -15.30 -1.82
CA THR A 76 -14.72 -16.72 -1.67
C THR A 76 -16.00 -17.42 -2.08
N VAL A 77 -16.01 -17.99 -3.28
CA VAL A 77 -17.08 -18.85 -3.74
C VAL A 77 -17.03 -20.10 -2.88
N VAL A 78 -17.77 -20.10 -1.77
CA VAL A 78 -18.05 -21.32 -1.01
C VAL A 78 -19.06 -22.12 -1.81
N ALA A 79 -18.58 -23.15 -2.50
CA ALA A 79 -19.46 -24.16 -3.07
C ALA A 79 -20.22 -24.83 -1.92
N PHE A 80 -21.54 -24.58 -1.84
CA PHE A 80 -22.41 -25.28 -0.91
C PHE A 80 -22.45 -26.77 -1.31
N PRO A 81 -22.20 -27.72 -0.38
CA PRO A 81 -22.33 -29.12 -0.71
C PRO A 81 -23.82 -29.46 -0.92
N SER A 82 -24.18 -29.85 -2.15
CA SER A 82 -25.47 -30.48 -2.43
C SER A 82 -25.52 -31.84 -1.73
N ARG A 83 -26.60 -32.07 -0.98
CA ARG A 83 -26.89 -33.33 -0.26
C ARG A 83 -27.20 -34.48 -1.21
#